data_AF-A0A969DUE9-F1
#
_entry.id   AF-A0A969DUE9-F1
#
_cell.length_a   1.000
_cell.length_b   1.000
_cell.length_c   1.000
_cell.angle_alpha   90.00
_cell.angle_beta   90.00
_cell.angle_gamma   90.00
#
_symmetry.space_group_name_H-M   'P 1'
#
loop_
_entity.id
_entity.type
_entity.pdbx_description
1 polymer ?
#
loop_
_entity_poly.entity_id
_entity_poly.type
_entity_poly.pdbx_seq_one_letter_code
_entity_poly.pdbx_strand_id
1 'polypeptide(L)'
;MELHDIAVLAAKYVNSTDQHIFLTGKAGTGKTTFLKYIIDHTYKNTVVAAPTGIAAINAGGVTLHSLLQLPFGPFIPDNIPLSDSNTKINTPQTLFRERKMNTSKRKLLQELELLIIDEVSMLRADLLDCIDYMLRDIRRRHQPFGGLQILFIGDLMQLPPVVKDEERHLLDHYYPSAFFFHAQALRETPPIRVELQKFTASLTRHLSTCSTGSDTTNKRTMM
;
A
#
# COMPACT_ATOMS: atom_id res chain seq x y z
N MET A 1 8.04 -17.54 14.19
CA MET A 1 8.38 -16.10 14.29
C MET A 1 7.11 -15.38 14.67
N GLU A 2 6.99 -14.88 15.89
CA GLU A 2 5.75 -14.25 16.38
C GLU A 2 5.57 -12.86 15.75
N LEU A 3 4.39 -12.62 15.17
CA LEU A 3 3.97 -11.29 14.78
C LEU A 3 3.42 -10.55 15.99
N HIS A 4 3.69 -9.24 16.08
CA HIS A 4 3.10 -8.37 17.08
C HIS A 4 1.56 -8.37 16.96
N ASP A 5 0.83 -8.25 18.07
CA ASP A 5 -0.64 -8.13 18.11
C ASP A 5 -1.25 -7.24 17.03
N ILE A 6 -0.66 -6.07 16.76
CA ILE A 6 -1.16 -5.15 15.73
C ILE A 6 -0.94 -5.69 14.31
N ALA A 7 0.17 -6.40 14.08
CA ALA A 7 0.44 -7.07 12.82
C ALA A 7 -0.49 -8.28 12.65
N VAL A 8 -0.75 -9.05 13.71
CA VAL A 8 -1.76 -10.13 13.68
C VAL A 8 -3.14 -9.58 13.35
N LEU A 9 -3.51 -8.44 13.94
CA LEU A 9 -4.78 -7.78 13.63
C LEU A 9 -4.83 -7.30 12.18
N ALA A 10 -3.77 -6.68 11.67
CA ALA A 10 -3.69 -6.28 10.26
C ALA A 10 -3.83 -7.49 9.32
N ALA A 11 -3.18 -8.61 9.62
CA ALA A 11 -3.32 -9.85 8.85
C ALA A 11 -4.75 -10.40 8.88
N LYS A 12 -5.43 -10.32 10.04
CA LYS A 12 -6.85 -10.65 10.12
C LYS A 12 -7.68 -9.76 9.21
N TYR A 13 -7.47 -8.44 9.23
CA TYR A 13 -8.19 -7.50 8.36
C TYR A 13 -7.97 -7.79 6.86
N VAL A 14 -6.74 -8.12 6.46
CA VAL A 14 -6.44 -8.57 5.08
C VAL A 14 -7.32 -9.78 4.73
N ASN A 15 -7.42 -10.75 5.63
CA ASN A 15 -8.11 -12.02 5.41
C ASN A 15 -9.60 -12.02 5.78
N SER A 16 -10.18 -10.95 6.31
CA SER A 16 -11.59 -10.96 6.73
C SER A 16 -12.41 -9.80 6.17
N THR A 17 -11.76 -8.87 5.49
CA THR A 17 -12.38 -7.68 4.92
C THR A 17 -11.81 -7.40 3.53
N ASP A 18 -12.47 -6.53 2.77
CA ASP A 18 -11.93 -5.98 1.52
C ASP A 18 -11.45 -4.52 1.69
N GLN A 19 -11.26 -4.08 2.94
CA GLN A 19 -10.79 -2.74 3.27
C GLN A 19 -9.31 -2.59 2.90
N HIS A 20 -8.95 -1.45 2.30
CA HIS A 20 -7.56 -1.14 2.03
C HIS A 20 -6.80 -0.90 3.34
N ILE A 21 -5.53 -1.28 3.36
CA ILE A 21 -4.69 -1.13 4.55
C ILE A 21 -3.42 -0.41 4.14
N PHE A 22 -2.99 0.55 4.95
CA PHE A 22 -1.68 1.16 4.85
C PHE A 22 -0.84 0.77 6.05
N LEU A 23 0.03 -0.22 5.86
CA LEU A 23 0.99 -0.68 6.86
C LEU A 23 2.29 0.12 6.74
N THR A 24 2.56 0.91 7.77
CA THR A 24 3.73 1.77 7.88
C THR A 24 4.60 1.41 9.07
N GLY A 25 5.77 2.03 9.17
CA GLY A 25 6.69 1.90 10.28
C GLY A 25 8.11 2.19 9.84
N LYS A 26 8.96 2.59 10.78
CA LYS A 26 10.37 2.91 10.52
C LYS A 26 11.16 1.73 9.92
N ALA A 27 12.34 2.00 9.37
CA ALA A 27 13.26 0.94 8.92
C ALA A 27 13.52 -0.09 10.05
N GLY A 28 13.36 -1.38 9.77
CA GLY A 28 13.56 -2.46 10.74
C GLY A 28 12.40 -2.70 11.73
N THR A 29 11.18 -2.22 11.47
CA THR A 29 9.98 -2.54 12.28
C THR A 29 9.28 -3.86 11.89
N GLY A 30 9.81 -4.60 10.90
CA GLY A 30 9.23 -5.87 10.46
C GLY A 30 8.24 -5.80 9.30
N LYS A 31 8.21 -4.69 8.52
CA LYS A 31 7.35 -4.57 7.32
C LYS A 31 7.54 -5.73 6.32
N THR A 32 8.78 -6.03 5.95
CA THR A 32 9.10 -7.15 5.03
C THR A 32 8.74 -8.51 5.65
N THR A 33 8.86 -8.64 6.97
CA THR A 33 8.42 -9.85 7.69
C THR A 33 6.90 -10.02 7.60
N PHE A 34 6.16 -8.92 7.78
CA PHE A 34 4.71 -8.92 7.63
C PHE A 34 4.27 -9.24 6.19
N LEU A 35 4.91 -8.64 5.18
CA LEU A 35 4.68 -8.96 3.77
C LEU A 35 4.79 -10.47 3.52
N LYS A 36 5.91 -11.09 3.92
CA LYS A 36 6.14 -12.53 3.76
C LYS A 36 5.08 -13.36 4.47
N TYR A 37 4.73 -12.98 5.70
CA TYR A 37 3.67 -13.66 6.44
C TYR A 37 2.33 -13.62 5.70
N ILE A 38 1.93 -12.47 5.14
CA ILE A 38 0.69 -12.37 4.36
C ILE A 38 0.74 -13.28 3.14
N ILE A 39 1.83 -13.28 2.39
CA ILE A 39 2.00 -14.15 1.21
C ILE A 39 1.85 -15.63 1.60
N ASP A 40 2.44 -16.04 2.72
CA ASP A 40 2.45 -17.43 3.17
C ASP A 40 1.11 -17.88 3.78
N HIS A 41 0.28 -16.96 4.29
CA HIS A 41 -0.90 -17.30 5.12
C HIS A 41 -2.23 -16.75 4.59
N THR A 42 -2.24 -15.89 3.57
CA THR A 42 -3.48 -15.42 2.96
C THR A 42 -4.08 -16.51 2.08
N TYR A 43 -5.40 -16.62 2.11
CA TYR A 43 -6.14 -17.46 1.17
C TYR A 43 -6.54 -16.71 -0.11
N LYS A 44 -6.31 -15.38 -0.14
CA LYS A 44 -6.69 -14.53 -1.27
C LYS A 44 -5.76 -14.74 -2.46
N ASN A 45 -6.32 -14.72 -3.66
CA ASN A 45 -5.52 -14.61 -4.89
C ASN A 45 -4.74 -13.30 -4.86
N THR A 46 -3.43 -13.40 -4.65
CA THR A 46 -2.57 -12.26 -4.29
C THR A 46 -1.45 -12.05 -5.29
N VAL A 47 -1.16 -10.78 -5.58
CA VAL A 47 0.04 -10.36 -6.33
C VAL A 47 0.77 -9.28 -5.55
N VAL A 48 2.08 -9.39 -5.50
CA VAL A 48 2.98 -8.37 -4.94
C VAL A 48 3.53 -7.52 -6.08
N ALA A 49 3.43 -6.20 -5.92
CA ALA A 49 3.99 -5.24 -6.83
C ALA A 49 4.75 -4.13 -6.11
N ALA A 50 5.64 -3.45 -6.82
CA ALA A 50 6.33 -2.26 -6.31
C ALA A 50 6.53 -1.19 -7.41
N PRO A 51 6.82 0.08 -7.05
CA PRO A 51 7.08 1.14 -8.02
C PRO A 51 8.34 0.93 -8.87
N THR A 52 9.40 0.33 -8.31
CA THR A 52 10.71 0.17 -8.97
C THR A 52 11.11 -1.30 -9.13
N GLY A 53 12.02 -1.59 -10.07
CA GLY A 53 12.49 -2.95 -10.34
C GLY A 53 13.21 -3.60 -9.15
N ILE A 54 14.09 -2.86 -8.47
CA ILE A 54 14.82 -3.37 -7.29
C ILE A 54 13.84 -3.65 -6.14
N ALA A 55 12.89 -2.76 -5.88
CA ALA A 55 11.87 -2.98 -4.85
C ALA A 55 11.01 -4.22 -5.18
N ALA A 56 10.60 -4.38 -6.44
CA ALA A 56 9.83 -5.53 -6.88
C ALA A 56 10.59 -6.85 -6.66
N ILE A 57 11.88 -6.90 -7.01
CA ILE A 57 12.73 -8.08 -6.77
C ILE A 57 12.83 -8.39 -5.27
N ASN A 58 13.08 -7.37 -4.44
CA ASN A 58 13.22 -7.54 -2.99
C ASN A 58 11.93 -8.03 -2.32
N ALA A 59 10.78 -7.59 -2.84
CA ALA A 59 9.47 -8.00 -2.38
C ALA A 59 9.02 -9.37 -2.96
N GLY A 60 9.80 -9.96 -3.88
CA GLY A 60 9.43 -11.20 -4.57
C GLY A 60 8.26 -11.04 -5.55
N GLY A 61 8.09 -9.83 -6.10
CA GLY A 61 6.98 -9.46 -6.97
C GLY A 61 7.41 -8.90 -8.33
N VAL A 62 6.53 -8.09 -8.92
CA VAL A 62 6.74 -7.42 -10.21
C VAL A 62 6.59 -5.90 -10.09
N THR A 63 6.94 -5.13 -11.11
CA THR A 63 6.67 -3.69 -11.06
C THR A 63 5.21 -3.40 -11.36
N LEU A 64 4.65 -2.32 -10.79
CA LEU A 64 3.29 -1.86 -11.12
C LEU A 64 3.10 -1.65 -12.63
N HIS A 65 4.12 -1.08 -13.28
CA HIS A 65 4.16 -0.88 -14.72
C HIS A 65 4.06 -2.20 -15.49
N SER A 66 4.82 -3.24 -15.11
CA SER A 66 4.79 -4.52 -15.83
C SER A 66 3.55 -5.36 -15.52
N LEU A 67 3.02 -5.27 -14.30
CA LEU A 67 1.79 -5.96 -13.88
C LEU A 67 0.59 -5.47 -14.70
N LEU A 68 0.36 -4.15 -14.70
CA LEU A 68 -0.84 -3.52 -15.26
C LEU A 68 -0.64 -2.97 -16.68
N GLN A 69 0.59 -3.08 -17.23
CA GLN A 69 0.97 -2.49 -18.52
C GLN A 69 0.71 -0.97 -18.56
N LEU A 70 1.10 -0.28 -17.49
CA LEU A 70 0.88 1.16 -17.37
C LEU A 70 1.81 1.93 -18.31
N PRO A 71 1.32 2.99 -18.98
CA PRO A 71 2.17 3.90 -19.71
C PRO A 71 3.05 4.72 -18.76
N PHE A 72 4.21 5.16 -19.25
CA PHE A 72 5.05 6.12 -18.54
C PHE A 72 4.57 7.56 -18.75
N GLY A 73 4.93 8.43 -17.83
CA GLY A 73 4.54 9.84 -17.82
C GLY A 73 3.36 10.13 -16.89
N PRO A 74 3.02 11.41 -16.67
CA PRO A 74 1.96 11.81 -15.77
C PRO A 74 0.59 11.31 -16.24
N PHE A 75 -0.29 11.01 -15.28
CA PHE A 75 -1.70 10.72 -15.53
C PHE A 75 -2.58 11.86 -15.04
N ILE A 76 -3.51 12.32 -15.88
CA ILE A 76 -4.55 13.27 -15.48
C ILE A 76 -5.93 12.61 -15.62
N PRO A 77 -6.80 12.74 -14.61
CA PRO A 77 -8.16 12.18 -14.63
C PRO A 77 -9.12 13.08 -15.42
N ASP A 78 -8.68 13.59 -16.57
CA ASP A 78 -9.47 14.42 -17.46
C ASP A 78 -9.36 13.92 -18.91
N ASN A 79 -10.34 14.24 -19.74
CA ASN A 79 -10.46 13.80 -21.12
C ASN A 79 -9.92 14.84 -22.12
N ILE A 80 -9.22 15.88 -21.65
CA ILE A 80 -8.67 16.92 -22.51
C ILE A 80 -7.43 16.36 -23.23
N PRO A 81 -7.45 16.24 -24.57
CA PRO A 81 -6.26 15.92 -25.32
C PRO A 81 -5.33 17.14 -25.27
N LEU A 82 -4.30 17.08 -24.45
CA LEU A 82 -3.22 18.07 -24.48
C LEU A 82 -2.33 17.73 -25.68
N SER A 83 -2.68 18.27 -26.85
CA SER A 83 -1.99 18.04 -28.12
C SER A 83 -0.65 18.75 -28.25
N ASP A 84 -0.34 19.69 -27.35
CA ASP A 84 0.70 20.70 -27.59
C ASP A 84 1.87 20.65 -26.58
N SER A 85 1.92 19.67 -25.68
CA SER A 85 3.04 19.51 -24.75
C SER A 85 4.07 18.49 -25.25
N ASN A 86 5.36 18.84 -25.22
CA ASN A 86 6.48 17.90 -25.43
C ASN A 86 6.50 16.73 -24.42
N THR A 87 5.73 16.84 -23.34
CA THR A 87 5.54 15.81 -22.32
C THR A 87 4.39 14.88 -22.74
N LYS A 88 4.66 13.57 -22.83
CA LYS A 88 3.60 12.56 -23.04
C LYS A 88 2.70 12.52 -21.80
N ILE A 89 1.41 12.83 -21.97
CA ILE A 89 0.40 12.83 -20.90
C ILE A 89 -0.58 11.67 -21.11
N ASN A 90 -0.90 10.98 -20.03
CA ASN A 90 -1.85 9.87 -20.04
C ASN A 90 -3.19 10.33 -19.49
N THR A 91 -4.27 9.94 -20.18
CA THR A 91 -5.67 10.24 -19.83
C THR A 91 -6.46 8.93 -19.83
N PRO A 92 -7.67 8.88 -19.27
CA PRO A 92 -8.53 7.69 -19.39
C PRO A 92 -8.70 7.22 -20.84
N GLN A 93 -8.80 8.14 -21.80
CA GLN A 93 -8.92 7.81 -23.23
C GLN A 93 -7.65 7.16 -23.80
N THR A 94 -6.46 7.72 -23.52
CA THR A 94 -5.20 7.19 -24.08
C THR A 94 -4.81 5.87 -23.39
N LEU A 95 -5.07 5.74 -22.10
CA LEU A 95 -4.86 4.54 -21.30
C LEU A 95 -5.52 3.31 -21.90
N PHE A 96 -6.73 3.47 -22.46
CA PHE A 96 -7.51 2.37 -23.02
C PHE A 96 -7.13 2.04 -24.46
N ARG A 97 -6.62 3.01 -25.21
CA ARG A 97 -6.16 2.83 -26.60
C ARG A 97 -4.82 2.11 -26.70
N GLU A 98 -3.89 2.38 -25.78
CA GLU A 98 -2.53 1.81 -25.82
C GLU A 98 -2.45 0.38 -25.25
N ARG A 99 -3.59 -0.26 -24.93
CA ARG A 99 -3.61 -1.58 -24.29
C ARG A 99 -3.07 -2.69 -25.19
N LYS A 100 -2.10 -3.43 -24.66
CA LYS A 100 -1.55 -4.66 -25.27
C LYS A 100 -1.66 -5.85 -24.33
N MET A 101 -2.76 -5.92 -23.57
CA MET A 101 -2.93 -6.93 -22.53
C MET A 101 -3.51 -8.21 -23.12
N ASN A 102 -2.78 -9.32 -22.96
CA ASN A 102 -3.26 -10.63 -23.40
C ASN A 102 -4.37 -11.16 -22.48
N THR A 103 -5.10 -12.17 -22.97
CA THR A 103 -6.24 -12.76 -22.27
C THR A 103 -5.86 -13.33 -20.91
N SER A 104 -4.71 -14.00 -20.79
CA SER A 104 -4.26 -14.62 -19.54
C SER A 104 -3.99 -13.58 -18.44
N LYS A 105 -3.29 -12.49 -18.78
CA LYS A 105 -3.03 -11.38 -17.84
C LYS A 105 -4.32 -10.65 -17.46
N ARG A 106 -5.23 -10.45 -18.42
CA ARG A 106 -6.55 -9.88 -18.13
C ARG A 106 -7.32 -10.76 -17.14
N LYS A 107 -7.34 -12.08 -17.35
CA LYS A 107 -8.00 -13.04 -16.46
C LYS A 107 -7.39 -13.02 -15.05
N LEU A 108 -6.06 -13.02 -14.95
CA LEU A 108 -5.36 -12.88 -13.66
C LEU A 108 -5.81 -11.63 -12.90
N LEU A 109 -5.88 -10.48 -13.57
CA LEU A 109 -6.29 -9.22 -12.92
C LEU A 109 -7.80 -9.16 -12.60
N GLN A 110 -8.62 -9.96 -13.28
CA GLN A 110 -10.04 -10.12 -12.98
C GLN A 110 -10.27 -11.01 -11.75
N GLU A 111 -9.45 -12.04 -11.57
CA GLU A 111 -9.54 -13.01 -10.47
C GLU A 111 -8.74 -12.58 -9.22
N LEU A 112 -7.91 -11.54 -9.34
CA LEU A 112 -7.12 -11.00 -8.24
C LEU A 112 -8.03 -10.49 -7.11
N GLU A 113 -7.69 -10.81 -5.87
CA GLU A 113 -8.44 -10.41 -4.68
C GLU A 113 -7.65 -9.45 -3.80
N LEU A 114 -6.31 -9.57 -3.80
CA LEU A 114 -5.40 -8.72 -3.05
C LEU A 114 -4.23 -8.26 -3.94
N LEU A 115 -4.00 -6.95 -4.00
CA LEU A 115 -2.77 -6.36 -4.51
C LEU A 115 -1.96 -5.80 -3.35
N ILE A 116 -0.74 -6.31 -3.16
CA ILE A 116 0.20 -5.75 -2.20
C ILE A 116 1.13 -4.80 -2.95
N ILE A 117 1.22 -3.55 -2.48
CA ILE A 117 2.13 -2.56 -3.04
C ILE A 117 3.21 -2.26 -2.00
N ASP A 118 4.41 -2.81 -2.20
CA ASP A 118 5.57 -2.50 -1.38
C ASP A 118 6.26 -1.21 -1.84
N GLU A 119 6.99 -0.57 -0.92
CA GLU A 119 7.60 0.76 -1.12
C GLU A 119 6.62 1.84 -1.60
N VAL A 120 5.41 1.87 -1.02
CA VAL A 120 4.33 2.81 -1.38
C VAL A 120 4.71 4.28 -1.18
N SER A 121 5.71 4.59 -0.37
CA SER A 121 6.20 5.96 -0.18
C SER A 121 6.71 6.60 -1.48
N MET A 122 7.19 5.78 -2.42
CA MET A 122 7.61 6.22 -3.76
C MET A 122 6.46 6.29 -4.77
N LEU A 123 5.26 5.80 -4.41
CA LEU A 123 4.12 5.77 -5.31
C LEU A 123 3.49 7.15 -5.43
N ARG A 124 3.32 7.60 -6.68
CA ARG A 124 2.65 8.85 -6.99
C ARG A 124 1.13 8.73 -6.92
N ALA A 125 0.46 9.81 -6.53
CA ALA A 125 -1.00 9.92 -6.51
C ALA A 125 -1.62 9.65 -7.89
N ASP A 126 -1.05 10.25 -8.94
CA ASP A 126 -1.55 10.10 -10.30
C ASP A 126 -1.35 8.69 -10.85
N LEU A 127 -0.24 8.03 -10.50
CA LEU A 127 -0.03 6.63 -10.86
C LEU A 127 -1.04 5.72 -10.15
N LEU A 128 -1.41 6.02 -8.91
CA LEU A 128 -2.45 5.25 -8.20
C LEU A 128 -3.84 5.44 -8.81
N ASP A 129 -4.18 6.66 -9.26
CA ASP A 129 -5.43 6.86 -10.00
C ASP A 129 -5.38 6.18 -11.38
N CYS A 130 -4.24 6.20 -12.08
CA CYS A 130 -4.06 5.42 -13.31
C CYS A 130 -4.33 3.92 -13.09
N ILE A 131 -3.86 3.37 -11.96
CA ILE A 131 -4.15 1.99 -11.53
C ILE A 131 -5.64 1.78 -11.28
N ASP A 132 -6.31 2.70 -10.59
CA ASP A 132 -7.75 2.65 -10.34
C ASP A 132 -8.55 2.59 -11.65
N TYR A 133 -8.32 3.52 -12.58
CA TYR A 133 -9.00 3.54 -13.89
C TYR A 133 -8.76 2.25 -14.67
N MET A 134 -7.53 1.72 -14.65
CA MET A 134 -7.19 0.47 -15.32
C MET A 134 -7.96 -0.72 -14.72
N LEU A 135 -7.99 -0.83 -13.39
CA LEU A 135 -8.63 -1.94 -12.69
C LEU A 135 -10.16 -1.89 -12.82
N ARG A 136 -10.77 -0.70 -12.73
CA ARG A 136 -12.23 -0.53 -12.94
C ARG A 136 -12.68 -1.06 -14.30
N ASP A 137 -11.94 -0.76 -15.35
CA ASP A 137 -12.24 -1.29 -16.68
C ASP A 137 -11.95 -2.80 -16.81
N ILE A 138 -10.77 -3.26 -16.36
CA ILE A 138 -10.40 -4.68 -16.50
C ILE A 138 -11.44 -5.56 -15.81
N ARG A 139 -11.83 -5.17 -14.59
CA ARG A 139 -12.77 -5.89 -13.72
C ARG A 139 -14.24 -5.58 -14.02
N ARG A 140 -14.52 -4.57 -14.85
CA ARG A 140 -15.86 -4.08 -15.20
C ARG A 140 -16.69 -3.74 -13.95
N ARG A 141 -16.08 -3.03 -13.01
CA ARG A 141 -16.70 -2.58 -11.75
C ARG A 141 -16.39 -1.12 -11.52
N HIS A 142 -17.40 -0.34 -11.14
CA HIS A 142 -17.24 1.10 -10.89
C HIS A 142 -16.64 1.45 -9.53
N GLN A 143 -16.62 0.49 -8.61
CA GLN A 143 -16.00 0.61 -7.28
C GLN A 143 -14.52 0.99 -7.41
N PRO A 144 -13.93 1.74 -6.46
CA PRO A 144 -12.49 1.97 -6.41
C PRO A 144 -11.69 0.67 -6.61
N PHE A 145 -10.69 0.74 -7.47
CA PHE A 145 -9.82 -0.34 -7.93
C PHE A 145 -10.58 -1.56 -8.48
N GLY A 146 -11.80 -1.35 -8.99
CA GLY A 146 -12.69 -2.43 -9.42
C GLY A 146 -13.05 -3.39 -8.27
N GLY A 147 -13.09 -2.90 -7.03
CA GLY A 147 -13.36 -3.69 -5.82
C GLY A 147 -12.20 -4.59 -5.40
N LEU A 148 -10.99 -4.33 -5.88
CA LEU A 148 -9.77 -5.03 -5.45
C LEU A 148 -9.29 -4.47 -4.12
N GLN A 149 -8.97 -5.34 -3.15
CA GLN A 149 -8.33 -4.90 -1.91
C GLN A 149 -6.85 -4.56 -2.16
N ILE A 150 -6.38 -3.44 -1.61
CA ILE A 150 -4.97 -3.05 -1.68
C ILE A 150 -4.36 -3.00 -0.28
N LEU A 151 -3.23 -3.69 -0.12
CA LEU A 151 -2.35 -3.56 1.04
C LEU A 151 -1.13 -2.73 0.64
N PHE A 152 -1.09 -1.48 1.09
CA PHE A 152 0.03 -0.59 0.92
C PHE A 152 1.05 -0.82 2.04
N ILE A 153 2.32 -1.03 1.69
CA ILE A 153 3.43 -1.20 2.63
C ILE A 153 4.50 -0.17 2.29
N GLY A 154 5.00 0.55 3.30
CA GLY A 154 6.12 1.47 3.11
C GLY A 154 6.40 2.36 4.30
N ASP A 155 7.25 3.35 4.12
CA ASP A 155 7.62 4.32 5.16
C ASP A 155 7.69 5.71 4.54
N LEU A 156 6.74 6.58 4.90
CA LEU A 156 6.62 7.93 4.34
C LEU A 156 7.85 8.81 4.65
N MET A 157 8.67 8.44 5.63
CA MET A 157 9.87 9.20 6.02
C MET A 157 11.13 8.74 5.28
N GLN A 158 11.05 7.75 4.39
CA GLN A 158 12.17 7.32 3.57
C GLN A 158 12.23 8.10 2.26
N LEU A 159 11.91 7.46 1.13
CA LEU A 159 11.98 8.10 -0.19
C LEU A 159 10.59 8.59 -0.62
N PRO A 160 10.42 9.89 -0.87
CA PRO A 160 9.17 10.44 -1.43
C PRO A 160 9.04 10.09 -2.92
N PRO A 161 7.85 10.27 -3.52
CA PRO A 161 7.70 10.13 -4.96
C PRO A 161 8.52 11.19 -5.70
N VAL A 162 9.14 10.80 -6.82
CA VAL A 162 9.88 11.72 -7.69
C VAL A 162 8.95 12.24 -8.79
N VAL A 163 8.82 13.56 -8.87
CA VAL A 163 8.05 14.26 -9.92
C VAL A 163 8.96 15.29 -10.56
N LYS A 164 9.03 15.28 -11.90
CA LYS A 164 9.81 16.29 -12.64
C LYS A 164 9.11 17.64 -12.57
N ASP A 165 9.87 18.74 -12.58
CA ASP A 165 9.30 20.09 -12.48
C ASP A 165 8.26 20.38 -13.57
N GLU A 166 8.52 19.93 -14.80
CA GLU A 166 7.60 20.04 -15.94
C GLU A 166 6.25 19.34 -15.70
N GLU A 167 6.27 18.19 -15.02
CA GLU A 167 5.07 17.42 -14.69
C GLU A 167 4.34 18.01 -13.48
N ARG A 168 5.09 18.64 -12.56
CA ARG A 168 4.58 19.12 -11.29
C ARG A 168 3.51 20.18 -11.46
N HIS A 169 3.75 21.15 -12.35
CA HIS A 169 2.80 22.20 -12.67
C HIS A 169 1.46 21.65 -13.15
N LEU A 170 1.48 20.60 -13.96
CA LEU A 170 0.26 19.94 -14.43
C LEU A 170 -0.47 19.24 -13.27
N LEU A 171 0.25 18.46 -12.49
CA LEU A 171 -0.33 17.59 -11.46
C LEU A 171 -0.90 18.35 -10.27
N ASP A 172 -0.33 19.49 -9.90
CA ASP A 172 -0.81 20.32 -8.78
C ASP A 172 -2.26 20.84 -9.00
N HIS A 173 -2.76 20.85 -10.24
CA HIS A 173 -4.16 21.17 -10.54
C HIS A 173 -5.14 20.04 -10.15
N TYR A 174 -4.66 18.80 -10.09
CA TYR A 174 -5.50 17.60 -9.89
C TYR A 174 -5.28 16.94 -8.52
N TYR A 175 -4.08 17.11 -7.95
CA TYR A 175 -3.65 16.43 -6.73
C TYR A 175 -3.07 17.44 -5.73
N PRO A 176 -3.52 17.41 -4.45
CA PRO A 176 -2.93 18.25 -3.40
C PRO A 176 -1.42 18.05 -3.21
N SER A 177 -0.93 16.83 -3.45
CA SER A 177 0.50 16.55 -3.57
C SER A 177 0.74 15.25 -4.34
N ALA A 178 2.01 14.97 -4.63
CA ALA A 178 2.41 13.76 -5.35
C ALA A 178 2.24 12.46 -4.55
N PHE A 179 2.02 12.49 -3.23
CA PHE A 179 1.96 11.27 -2.42
C PHE A 179 0.70 10.44 -2.69
N PHE A 180 0.83 9.10 -2.76
CA PHE A 180 -0.27 8.18 -3.09
C PHE A 180 -1.57 8.42 -2.32
N PHE A 181 -1.51 8.82 -1.04
CA PHE A 181 -2.69 9.06 -0.21
C PHE A 181 -3.53 10.28 -0.63
N HIS A 182 -3.04 11.09 -1.58
CA HIS A 182 -3.81 12.15 -2.24
C HIS A 182 -4.45 11.74 -3.57
N ALA A 183 -4.32 10.48 -3.99
CA ALA A 183 -5.04 9.93 -5.13
C ALA A 183 -6.56 10.09 -4.93
N GLN A 184 -7.27 10.42 -6.01
CA GLN A 184 -8.72 10.64 -5.94
C GLN A 184 -9.46 9.35 -5.61
N ALA A 185 -8.98 8.21 -6.08
CA ALA A 185 -9.55 6.89 -5.82
C ALA A 185 -9.62 6.54 -4.32
N LEU A 186 -8.73 7.08 -3.49
CA LEU A 186 -8.70 6.82 -2.05
C LEU A 186 -9.63 7.73 -1.24
N ARG A 187 -10.28 8.73 -1.86
CA ARG A 187 -11.21 9.63 -1.13
C ARG A 187 -12.46 8.89 -0.64
N GLU A 188 -12.94 7.94 -1.43
CA GLU A 188 -14.12 7.12 -1.10
C GLU A 188 -13.76 5.91 -0.22
N THR A 189 -12.56 5.35 -0.39
CA THR A 189 -12.07 4.18 0.32
C THR A 189 -10.70 4.42 0.96
N PRO A 190 -10.61 5.33 1.96
CA PRO A 190 -9.34 5.63 2.60
C PRO A 190 -8.79 4.37 3.32
N PRO A 191 -7.48 4.08 3.20
CA PRO A 191 -6.92 2.89 3.80
C PRO A 191 -6.84 3.02 5.32
N ILE A 192 -7.07 1.92 6.03
CA ILE A 192 -6.83 1.83 7.47
C ILE A 192 -5.32 1.88 7.70
N ARG A 193 -4.86 2.89 8.43
CA ARG A 193 -3.44 3.03 8.77
C ARG A 193 -3.07 2.12 9.94
N VAL A 194 -2.04 1.31 9.74
CA VAL A 194 -1.44 0.45 10.76
C VAL A 194 0.03 0.79 10.87
N GLU A 195 0.49 1.21 12.05
CA GLU A 195 1.90 1.58 12.27
C GLU A 195 2.61 0.52 13.13
N LEU A 196 3.59 -0.16 12.53
CA LEU A 196 4.47 -1.09 13.22
C LEU A 196 5.51 -0.33 14.05
N GLN A 197 5.61 -0.65 15.33
CA GLN A 197 6.60 -0.07 16.24
C GLN A 197 7.76 -1.04 16.49
N LYS A 198 8.98 -0.49 16.65
CA LYS A 198 10.13 -1.28 17.12
C LYS A 198 9.96 -1.55 18.60
N PHE A 199 10.19 -2.80 19.03
CA PHE A 199 10.34 -3.11 20.43
C PHE A 199 11.69 -2.57 20.92
N THR A 200 11.69 -1.54 21.77
CA THR A 200 12.89 -1.22 22.56
C THR A 200 12.86 -2.12 23.78
N ALA A 201 13.94 -2.88 24.01
CA ALA A 201 14.12 -3.76 25.17
C ALA A 201 14.06 -3.05 26.54
N SER A 202 13.75 -1.74 26.58
CA SER A 202 13.66 -0.93 27.78
C SER A 202 12.29 -0.98 28.45
N LEU A 203 11.21 -1.37 27.76
CA LEU A 203 9.88 -1.45 28.38
C LEU A 203 9.68 -2.72 29.24
N THR A 204 10.52 -3.74 29.07
CA THR A 204 10.44 -4.98 29.86
C THR A 204 10.98 -4.82 31.29
N ARG A 205 11.71 -3.73 31.59
CA ARG A 205 12.24 -3.46 32.95
C ARG A 205 11.27 -2.73 33.88
N HIS A 206 10.11 -2.27 33.40
CA HIS A 206 9.11 -1.62 34.27
C HIS A 206 7.93 -2.53 34.63
N LEU A 207 7.78 -3.67 33.95
CA LEU A 207 6.76 -4.67 34.30
C LEU A 207 7.31 -5.83 35.15
N SER A 208 8.63 -5.92 35.34
CA SER A 208 9.29 -6.92 36.20
C SER A 208 9.59 -6.42 37.62
N THR A 209 9.36 -5.15 37.94
CA THR A 209 9.55 -4.57 39.28
C THR A 209 8.25 -4.37 40.07
N CYS A 210 7.08 -4.68 39.49
CA CYS A 210 5.78 -4.56 40.15
C CYS A 210 5.16 -5.88 40.62
N SER A 211 5.86 -7.02 40.52
CA SER A 211 5.33 -8.34 40.92
C SER A 211 6.10 -9.04 42.03
N THR A 212 6.90 -8.33 42.83
CA THR A 212 7.51 -8.87 44.06
C THR A 212 7.17 -7.96 45.23
N GLY A 213 5.96 -8.14 45.76
CA GLY A 213 5.47 -7.37 46.90
C GLY A 213 4.24 -8.01 47.53
N SER A 214 4.35 -9.28 47.94
CA SER A 214 3.42 -9.87 48.90
C SER A 214 4.17 -10.74 49.91
N ASP A 215 3.96 -10.35 51.17
CA ASP A 215 4.00 -11.15 52.38
C ASP A 215 5.33 -11.70 52.88
N THR A 216 5.85 -11.03 53.93
CA THR A 216 6.15 -11.73 55.18
C THR A 216 5.93 -10.82 56.39
N THR A 217 5.26 -11.39 57.41
CA THR A 217 5.31 -11.03 58.86
C THR A 217 4.57 -9.77 59.33
N ASN A 218 3.46 -9.94 60.07
CA ASN A 218 3.53 -10.09 61.54
C ASN A 218 2.13 -10.30 62.17
N LYS A 219 1.88 -11.48 62.74
CA LYS A 219 0.86 -11.71 63.77
C LYS A 219 1.54 -11.55 65.13
N ARG A 220 1.14 -10.55 65.94
CA ARG A 220 1.09 -10.61 67.42
C ARG A 220 0.54 -9.30 68.03
N THR A 221 -0.64 -9.44 68.63
CA THR A 221 -1.00 -9.01 70.01
C THR A 221 -0.73 -7.57 70.44
N MET A 222 -1.78 -6.78 70.70
CA MET A 222 -2.26 -6.41 72.05
C MET A 222 -3.37 -5.34 72.02
N MET A 223 -4.40 -5.60 72.83
CA MET A 223 -5.49 -4.75 73.34
C MET A 223 -6.57 -4.27 72.36
#